data_AF-A0A6L7WKB6-F1
#
_entry.id   AF-A0A6L7WKB6-F1
#
_cell.length_a   1.000
_cell.length_b   1.000
_cell.length_c   1.000
_cell.angle_alpha   90.00
_cell.angle_beta   90.00
_cell.angle_gamma   90.00
#
_symmetry.space_group_name_H-M   'P 1'
#
loop_
_entity.id
_entity.type
_entity.pdbx_description
1 polymer ?
#
loop_
_entity_poly.entity_id
_entity_poly.type
_entity_poly.pdbx_seq_one_letter_code
_entity_poly.pdbx_strand_id
1 'polypeptide(L)'
;MMQPLDPLHTRAPVFSPRSGAPGTEVAVETPDLPALTPVYLGMGATRSSFEVLRQLVTSERGEMSAVVEVPDWATADRTHYFVLVDVYFRPLAVSAAFHVTESDGTLRRRGRITDAAAGCLTLSEAGDGEEFYVLTGDVQNLTLGDEVLVEGTLGESPGCGQGTALQVTRAERLD
;
A
#
# COMPACT_ATOMS: atom_id res chain seq x y z
N MET A 1 20.88 16.08 29.07
CA MET A 1 19.41 16.06 28.88
C MET A 1 19.16 15.23 27.65
N MET A 2 18.70 13.99 27.83
CA MET A 2 18.48 13.04 26.74
C MET A 2 17.15 13.41 26.08
N GLN A 3 17.15 13.71 24.77
CA GLN A 3 15.90 13.94 24.05
C GLN A 3 15.04 12.68 24.16
N PRO A 4 13.72 12.81 24.37
CA PRO A 4 12.81 11.68 24.22
C PRO A 4 12.96 11.15 22.80
N LEU A 5 13.11 9.83 22.64
CA LEU A 5 12.95 9.21 21.33
C LEU A 5 11.51 9.47 20.90
N ASP A 6 11.33 10.20 19.81
CA ASP A 6 10.04 10.33 19.15
C ASP A 6 9.62 8.92 18.66
N PRO A 7 8.51 8.34 19.16
CA PRO A 7 8.18 6.93 18.91
C PRO A 7 7.77 6.62 17.47
N LEU A 8 7.86 7.56 16.52
CA LEU A 8 7.48 7.35 15.11
C LEU A 8 8.49 7.93 14.09
N HIS A 9 9.77 8.07 14.45
CA HIS A 9 10.83 8.14 13.44
C HIS A 9 11.28 6.75 12.95
N THR A 10 10.43 5.73 13.08
CA THR A 10 10.62 4.48 12.36
C THR A 10 10.48 4.77 10.88
N ARG A 11 11.57 4.69 10.12
CA ARG A 11 11.47 4.76 8.66
C ARG A 11 10.63 3.57 8.21
N ALA A 12 9.50 3.87 7.57
CA ALA A 12 8.66 2.86 6.97
C ALA A 12 9.51 1.99 6.02
N PRO A 13 9.26 0.67 5.95
CA PRO A 13 9.86 -0.19 4.96
C PRO A 13 9.71 0.40 3.57
N VAL A 14 10.82 0.47 2.85
CA VAL A 14 10.84 0.83 1.44
C VAL A 14 10.80 -0.45 0.64
N PHE A 15 10.07 -0.44 -0.48
CA PHE A 15 9.93 -1.63 -1.30
C PHE A 15 9.87 -1.28 -2.79
N SER A 16 10.25 -2.26 -3.62
CA SER A 16 10.17 -2.16 -5.07
C SER A 16 9.89 -3.54 -5.68
N PRO A 17 8.97 -3.65 -6.66
CA PRO A 17 8.14 -2.58 -7.22
C PRO A 17 7.04 -2.11 -6.26
N ARG A 18 6.39 -0.98 -6.57
CA ARG A 18 5.26 -0.45 -5.78
C ARG A 18 3.95 -1.22 -5.97
N SER A 19 3.89 -2.06 -6.99
CA SER A 19 2.69 -2.78 -7.42
C SER A 19 3.06 -4.06 -8.16
N GLY A 20 2.15 -5.02 -8.17
CA GLY A 20 2.31 -6.26 -8.92
C GLY A 20 1.22 -7.27 -8.61
N ALA A 21 1.08 -8.27 -9.47
CA ALA A 21 0.17 -9.39 -9.27
C ALA A 21 0.74 -10.40 -8.27
N PRO A 22 -0.07 -11.34 -7.74
CA PRO A 22 0.43 -12.53 -7.06
C PRO A 22 1.60 -13.19 -7.81
N GLY A 23 2.62 -13.61 -7.07
CA GLY A 23 3.89 -14.13 -7.59
C GLY A 23 4.92 -13.07 -7.97
N THR A 24 4.60 -11.77 -7.86
CA THR A 24 5.61 -10.71 -8.07
C THR A 24 6.66 -10.75 -6.98
N GLU A 25 7.94 -10.78 -7.34
CA GLU A 25 9.04 -10.59 -6.39
C GLU A 25 9.15 -9.12 -5.99
N VAL A 26 9.20 -8.87 -4.68
CA VAL A 26 9.31 -7.54 -4.08
C VAL A 26 10.53 -7.51 -3.16
N ALA A 27 11.45 -6.61 -3.46
CA ALA A 27 12.53 -6.27 -2.56
C ALA A 27 11.99 -5.33 -1.47
N VAL A 28 12.22 -5.67 -0.20
CA VAL A 28 11.80 -4.89 0.97
C VAL A 28 13.02 -4.58 1.82
N GLU A 29 13.18 -3.31 2.17
CA GLU A 29 14.30 -2.80 2.95
C GLU A 29 13.80 -1.94 4.12
N THR A 30 14.43 -2.05 5.28
CA THR A 30 14.07 -1.26 6.46
C THR A 30 15.30 -1.01 7.31
N PRO A 31 15.68 0.27 7.54
CA PRO A 31 16.73 0.62 8.49
C PRO A 31 16.16 0.78 9.91
N ASP A 32 17.04 1.03 10.87
CA ASP A 32 16.70 1.51 12.22
C ASP A 32 15.79 0.57 13.05
N LEU A 33 15.83 -0.74 12.78
CA LEU A 33 15.21 -1.76 13.62
C LEU A 33 16.09 -2.08 14.83
N PRO A 34 15.56 -2.73 15.88
CA PRO A 34 16.39 -3.30 16.93
C PRO A 34 17.46 -4.23 16.32
N ALA A 35 18.73 -4.02 16.66
CA ALA A 35 19.86 -4.79 16.12
C ALA A 35 19.84 -6.25 16.60
N LEU A 36 20.40 -7.16 15.78
CA LEU A 36 20.53 -8.60 16.10
C LEU A 36 19.24 -9.25 16.62
N THR A 37 18.10 -8.80 16.11
CA THR A 37 16.77 -9.15 16.62
C THR A 37 16.02 -10.00 15.61
N PRO A 38 15.42 -11.14 16.02
CA PRO A 38 14.55 -11.90 15.14
C PRO A 38 13.27 -11.11 14.82
N VAL A 39 12.92 -11.05 13.54
CA VAL A 39 11.75 -10.34 13.02
C VAL A 39 11.01 -11.20 12.02
N TYR A 40 9.71 -10.95 11.90
CA TYR A 40 8.88 -11.52 10.84
C TYR A 40 8.48 -10.41 9.87
N LEU A 41 8.82 -10.61 8.60
CA LEU A 41 8.29 -9.83 7.49
C LEU A 41 7.07 -10.56 6.95
N GLY A 42 5.96 -9.85 6.86
CA GLY A 42 4.76 -10.40 6.22
C GLY A 42 3.98 -9.37 5.45
N MET A 43 2.87 -9.82 4.88
CA MET A 43 1.95 -9.00 4.11
C MET A 43 0.55 -9.12 4.67
N GLY A 44 -0.16 -8.00 4.73
CA GLY A 44 -1.55 -7.94 5.15
C GLY A 44 -2.35 -6.99 4.29
N ALA A 45 -3.66 -7.16 4.29
CA ALA A 45 -4.60 -6.20 3.71
C ALA A 45 -5.42 -5.54 4.81
N THR A 46 -5.90 -4.32 4.55
CA THR A 46 -6.81 -3.65 5.47
C THR A 46 -8.03 -4.54 5.75
N ARG A 47 -8.37 -4.72 7.03
CA ARG A 47 -9.49 -5.57 7.50
C ARG A 47 -9.37 -7.06 7.11
N SER A 48 -8.17 -7.53 6.80
CA SER A 48 -7.87 -8.95 6.54
C SER A 48 -6.83 -9.49 7.51
N SER A 49 -6.59 -10.80 7.45
CA SER A 49 -5.47 -11.45 8.13
C SER A 49 -4.13 -11.04 7.52
N PHE A 50 -3.08 -11.24 8.30
CA PHE A 50 -1.69 -11.07 7.92
C PHE A 50 -1.04 -12.45 7.74
N GLU A 51 -0.18 -12.59 6.73
CA GLU A 51 0.65 -13.77 6.53
C GLU A 51 2.14 -13.43 6.69
N VAL A 52 2.86 -14.27 7.44
CA VAL A 52 4.32 -14.20 7.54
C VAL A 52 4.95 -14.78 6.27
N LEU A 53 5.67 -13.95 5.52
CA LEU A 53 6.36 -14.35 4.28
C LEU A 53 7.81 -14.78 4.54
N ARG A 54 8.46 -14.16 5.53
CA ARG A 54 9.87 -14.40 5.85
C ARG A 54 10.15 -14.23 7.34
N GLN A 55 11.05 -15.05 7.86
CA GLN A 55 11.65 -14.87 9.18
C GLN A 55 13.13 -14.53 9.00
N LEU A 56 13.61 -13.50 9.70
CA LEU A 56 14.94 -12.93 9.53
C LEU A 56 15.51 -12.51 10.88
N VAL A 57 16.82 -12.25 10.92
CA VAL A 57 17.48 -11.56 12.04
C VAL A 57 18.08 -10.27 11.48
N THR A 58 17.80 -9.14 12.12
CA THR A 58 18.34 -7.84 11.72
C THR A 58 19.86 -7.79 11.91
N SER A 59 20.53 -6.93 11.15
CA SER A 59 21.98 -6.76 11.26
C SER A 59 22.40 -6.14 12.60
N GLU A 60 23.70 -6.06 12.87
CA GLU A 60 24.27 -5.32 14.00
C GLU A 60 23.90 -3.83 14.00
N ARG A 61 23.51 -3.30 12.83
CA ARG A 61 23.06 -1.90 12.64
C ARG A 61 21.54 -1.76 12.66
N GLY A 62 20.80 -2.86 12.85
CA GLY A 62 19.34 -2.81 12.79
C GLY A 62 18.78 -2.74 11.37
N GLU A 63 19.54 -3.16 10.36
CA GLU A 63 19.09 -3.17 8.98
C GLU A 63 18.44 -4.52 8.64
N MET A 64 17.41 -4.48 7.80
CA MET A 64 16.76 -5.65 7.20
C MET A 64 16.61 -5.42 5.69
N SER A 65 16.96 -6.44 4.91
CA SER A 65 16.68 -6.52 3.47
C SER A 65 16.23 -7.94 3.13
N ALA A 66 15.18 -8.07 2.33
CA ALA A 66 14.66 -9.35 1.87
C ALA A 66 13.97 -9.22 0.51
N VAL A 67 13.91 -10.34 -0.21
CA VAL A 67 13.01 -10.51 -1.36
C VAL A 67 11.91 -11.48 -0.97
N VAL A 68 10.66 -11.07 -1.17
CA VAL A 68 9.46 -11.87 -0.90
C VAL A 68 8.57 -11.90 -2.15
N GLU A 69 7.74 -12.94 -2.28
CA GLU A 69 6.74 -13.00 -3.34
C GLU A 69 5.38 -12.53 -2.82
N VAL A 70 4.63 -11.82 -3.66
CA VAL A 70 3.23 -11.46 -3.39
C VAL A 70 2.39 -12.74 -3.30
N PRO A 71 1.67 -13.00 -2.19
CA PRO A 71 0.86 -14.21 -2.03
C PRO A 71 -0.29 -14.35 -3.02
N ASP A 72 -0.77 -15.58 -3.21
CA ASP A 72 -1.91 -15.93 -4.07
C ASP A 72 -3.26 -15.41 -3.57
N TRP A 73 -3.42 -15.25 -2.25
CA TRP A 73 -4.61 -14.63 -1.66
C TRP A 73 -4.67 -13.12 -1.85
N ALA A 74 -3.57 -12.49 -2.23
CA ALA A 74 -3.51 -11.03 -2.37
C ALA A 74 -4.35 -10.60 -3.58
N THR A 75 -5.35 -9.76 -3.34
CA THR A 75 -6.34 -9.40 -4.36
C THR A 75 -6.19 -7.97 -4.85
N ALA A 76 -6.51 -7.77 -6.12
CA ALA A 76 -6.44 -6.46 -6.75
C ALA A 76 -7.55 -5.50 -6.33
N ASP A 77 -8.44 -5.85 -5.38
CA ASP A 77 -9.61 -5.06 -4.95
C ASP A 77 -9.36 -4.16 -3.72
N ARG A 78 -8.20 -4.29 -3.08
CA ARG A 78 -7.84 -3.58 -1.85
C ARG A 78 -6.35 -3.29 -1.73
N THR A 79 -6.02 -2.33 -0.89
CA THR A 79 -4.62 -2.00 -0.56
C THR A 79 -4.01 -3.00 0.41
N HIS A 80 -2.72 -3.31 0.18
CA HIS A 80 -1.92 -4.22 0.99
C HIS A 80 -0.70 -3.50 1.54
N TYR A 81 -0.12 -4.05 2.61
CA TYR A 81 1.04 -3.48 3.28
C TYR A 81 2.02 -4.58 3.65
N PHE A 82 3.32 -4.27 3.58
CA PHE A 82 4.35 -5.06 4.22
C PHE A 82 4.48 -4.62 5.67
N VAL A 83 4.43 -5.59 6.57
CA VAL A 83 4.49 -5.34 8.02
C VAL A 83 5.66 -6.13 8.59
N LEU A 84 6.49 -5.44 9.36
CA LEU A 84 7.49 -6.07 10.21
C LEU A 84 6.96 -6.14 11.64
N VAL A 85 7.07 -7.32 12.22
CA VAL A 85 6.72 -7.57 13.62
C VAL A 85 7.86 -8.29 14.35
N ASP A 86 7.90 -8.15 15.67
CA ASP A 86 8.81 -8.94 16.50
C ASP A 86 8.26 -10.37 16.76
N VAL A 87 9.02 -11.15 17.52
CA VAL A 87 8.64 -12.54 17.90
C VAL A 87 7.35 -12.65 18.72
N TYR A 88 6.85 -11.54 19.26
CA TYR A 88 5.59 -11.44 19.99
C TYR A 88 4.48 -10.82 19.14
N PHE A 89 4.69 -10.70 17.83
CA PHE A 89 3.78 -10.08 16.86
C PHE A 89 3.44 -8.61 17.17
N ARG A 90 4.35 -7.88 17.83
CA ARG A 90 4.21 -6.44 18.00
C ARG A 90 4.71 -5.73 16.74
N PRO A 91 3.93 -4.82 16.13
CA PRO A 91 4.37 -4.06 14.97
C PRO A 91 5.65 -3.27 15.27
N LEU A 92 6.67 -3.49 14.45
CA LEU A 92 7.89 -2.71 14.43
C LEU A 92 7.82 -1.63 13.35
N ALA A 93 7.34 -1.99 12.16
CA ALA A 93 7.22 -1.05 11.04
C ALA A 93 6.12 -1.48 10.05
N VAL A 94 5.51 -0.51 9.36
CA VAL A 94 4.50 -0.74 8.32
C VAL A 94 4.89 0.08 7.09
N SER A 95 4.87 -0.56 5.92
CA SER A 95 5.23 0.08 4.66
C SER A 95 4.18 1.08 4.19
N ALA A 96 4.50 1.85 3.15
CA ALA A 96 3.46 2.46 2.32
C ALA A 96 2.59 1.37 1.63
N ALA A 97 1.47 1.80 1.04
CA ALA A 97 0.58 0.94 0.28
C ALA A 97 1.30 0.21 -0.88
N PHE A 98 1.25 -1.12 -0.87
CA PHE A 98 1.52 -1.95 -2.03
C PHE A 98 0.21 -2.20 -2.79
N HIS A 99 0.23 -1.92 -4.09
CA HIS A 99 -0.96 -2.04 -4.93
C HIS A 99 -0.92 -3.36 -5.68
N VAL A 100 -1.67 -4.33 -5.18
CA VAL A 100 -1.85 -5.60 -5.90
C VAL A 100 -2.62 -5.34 -7.18
N THR A 101 -2.13 -5.89 -8.29
CA THR A 101 -2.78 -5.80 -9.60
C THR A 101 -3.23 -7.18 -10.07
N GLU A 102 -4.04 -7.21 -11.12
CA GLU A 102 -4.22 -8.38 -11.95
C GLU A 102 -2.92 -8.66 -12.73
N SER A 103 -2.81 -9.84 -13.37
CA SER A 103 -1.62 -10.25 -14.13
C SER A 103 -1.32 -9.35 -15.33
N ASP A 104 -2.31 -8.61 -15.82
CA ASP A 104 -2.16 -7.63 -16.91
C ASP A 104 -1.80 -6.22 -16.43
N GLY A 105 -1.60 -6.03 -15.11
CA GLY A 105 -1.31 -4.73 -14.49
C GLY A 105 -2.55 -3.91 -14.10
N THR A 106 -3.76 -4.43 -14.32
CA THR A 106 -5.00 -3.74 -13.94
C THR A 106 -5.18 -3.71 -12.43
N LEU A 107 -5.48 -2.54 -11.89
CA LEU A 107 -5.91 -2.30 -10.52
C LEU A 107 -7.42 -2.20 -10.46
N ARG A 108 -8.04 -2.73 -9.40
CA ARG A 108 -9.48 -2.57 -9.12
C ARG A 108 -9.69 -1.88 -7.79
N ARG A 109 -10.48 -0.81 -7.73
CA ARG A 109 -10.68 -0.08 -6.47
C ARG A 109 -12.13 0.26 -6.25
N ARG A 110 -12.65 -0.19 -5.11
CA ARG A 110 -13.94 0.25 -4.61
C ARG A 110 -13.74 1.41 -3.65
N GLY A 111 -14.53 2.46 -3.83
CA GLY A 111 -14.47 3.61 -2.96
C GLY A 111 -15.56 4.62 -3.22
N ARG A 112 -15.42 5.76 -2.57
CA ARG A 112 -16.29 6.91 -2.74
C ARG A 112 -15.55 8.02 -3.47
N ILE A 113 -16.21 8.64 -4.43
CA ILE A 113 -15.69 9.80 -5.14
C ILE A 113 -15.70 11.02 -4.21
N THR A 114 -14.56 11.67 -4.08
CA THR A 114 -14.32 12.84 -3.24
C THR A 114 -13.56 13.92 -4.03
N ASP A 115 -13.43 15.12 -3.46
CA ASP A 115 -12.61 16.21 -3.98
C ASP A 115 -11.51 16.55 -2.96
N ALA A 116 -10.62 15.59 -2.73
CA ALA A 116 -9.53 15.76 -1.76
C ALA A 116 -8.30 16.44 -2.37
N ALA A 117 -8.25 16.62 -3.70
CA ALA A 117 -7.05 17.05 -4.42
C ALA A 117 -7.29 18.22 -5.38
N ALA A 118 -7.49 19.42 -4.84
CA ALA A 118 -7.43 20.70 -5.57
C ALA A 118 -8.22 20.74 -6.90
N GLY A 119 -9.43 20.16 -6.93
CA GLY A 119 -10.29 20.11 -8.11
C GLY A 119 -10.11 18.87 -8.99
N CYS A 120 -9.24 17.93 -8.61
CA CYS A 120 -9.15 16.62 -9.23
C CYS A 120 -10.05 15.62 -8.50
N LEU A 121 -10.78 14.81 -9.27
CA LEU A 121 -11.59 13.73 -8.72
C LEU A 121 -10.69 12.72 -8.03
N THR A 122 -10.98 12.44 -6.76
CA THR A 122 -10.28 11.44 -5.97
C THR A 122 -11.22 10.30 -5.62
N LEU A 123 -10.66 9.11 -5.48
CA LEU A 123 -11.34 7.96 -4.90
C LEU A 123 -10.77 7.72 -3.51
N SER A 124 -11.58 7.89 -2.49
CA SER A 124 -11.28 7.43 -1.14
C SER A 124 -11.69 5.96 -1.04
N GLU A 125 -10.76 5.05 -0.73
CA GLU A 125 -11.13 3.65 -0.51
C GLU A 125 -12.15 3.53 0.62
N ALA A 126 -13.07 2.56 0.49
CA ALA A 126 -14.04 2.27 1.54
C ALA A 126 -13.35 1.55 2.72
N GLY A 127 -12.78 2.31 3.65
CA GLY A 127 -12.07 1.76 4.81
C GLY A 127 -11.38 2.84 5.65
N ASP A 128 -10.72 2.43 6.75
CA ASP A 128 -9.96 3.32 7.65
C ASP A 128 -8.58 3.72 7.05
N GLY A 129 -8.38 3.50 5.76
CA GLY A 129 -7.16 3.87 5.06
C GLY A 129 -7.18 5.34 4.66
N GLU A 130 -6.10 6.07 4.94
CA GLU A 130 -5.89 7.43 4.45
C GLU A 130 -5.52 7.48 2.95
N GLU A 131 -5.39 6.31 2.31
CA GLU A 131 -5.01 6.20 0.91
C GLU A 131 -6.15 6.62 -0.01
N PHE A 132 -5.85 7.58 -0.88
CA PHE A 132 -6.75 8.01 -1.95
C PHE A 132 -6.05 7.91 -3.30
N TYR A 133 -6.86 7.61 -4.32
CA TYR A 133 -6.41 7.60 -5.70
C TYR A 133 -6.83 8.90 -6.36
N VAL A 134 -5.89 9.55 -7.05
CA VAL A 134 -6.21 10.66 -7.95
C VAL A 134 -6.62 10.05 -9.28
N LEU A 135 -7.88 10.25 -9.68
CA LEU A 135 -8.44 9.64 -10.86
C LEU A 135 -8.17 10.49 -12.11
N THR A 136 -7.63 9.86 -13.15
CA THR A 136 -7.48 10.45 -14.49
C THR A 136 -8.10 9.50 -15.53
N GLY A 137 -8.22 9.92 -16.80
CA GLY A 137 -8.81 9.07 -17.84
C GLY A 137 -10.33 9.17 -17.91
N ASP A 138 -11.03 8.03 -17.99
CA ASP A 138 -12.49 7.97 -18.17
C ASP A 138 -13.26 8.22 -16.87
N VAL A 139 -13.32 9.50 -16.47
CA VAL A 139 -13.93 9.95 -15.20
C VAL A 139 -15.15 10.86 -15.41
N GLN A 140 -15.58 11.11 -16.65
CA GLN A 140 -16.58 12.14 -16.97
C GLN A 140 -17.98 11.85 -16.40
N ASN A 141 -18.27 10.59 -16.11
CA ASN A 141 -19.57 10.15 -15.60
C ASN A 141 -19.61 10.02 -14.07
N LEU A 142 -18.56 10.44 -13.36
CA LEU A 142 -18.42 10.31 -11.92
C LEU A 142 -18.75 11.63 -11.22
N THR A 143 -19.52 11.55 -10.14
CA THR A 143 -19.91 12.71 -9.33
C THR A 143 -19.43 12.55 -7.89
N LEU A 144 -19.15 13.67 -7.22
CA LEU A 144 -18.81 13.67 -5.80
C LEU A 144 -19.88 12.95 -4.97
N GLY A 145 -19.43 12.04 -4.11
CA GLY A 145 -20.28 11.23 -3.26
C GLY A 145 -20.67 9.87 -3.84
N ASP A 146 -20.49 9.64 -5.16
CA ASP A 146 -20.78 8.35 -5.79
C ASP A 146 -19.95 7.23 -5.13
N GLU A 147 -20.60 6.11 -4.81
CA GLU A 147 -19.88 4.86 -4.56
C GLU A 147 -19.61 4.17 -5.88
N VAL A 148 -18.36 3.77 -6.10
CA VAL A 148 -17.93 3.26 -7.40
C VAL A 148 -16.97 2.09 -7.26
N LEU A 149 -16.92 1.26 -8.29
CA LEU A 149 -15.81 0.39 -8.61
C LEU A 149 -15.08 0.96 -9.84
N VAL A 150 -13.80 1.26 -9.70
CA VAL A 150 -12.94 1.71 -10.81
C VAL A 150 -11.92 0.63 -11.18
N GLU A 151 -11.64 0.53 -12.48
CA GLU A 151 -10.57 -0.29 -13.05
C GLU A 151 -9.62 0.59 -13.86
N GLY A 152 -8.32 0.36 -13.72
CA GLY A 152 -7.32 1.16 -14.41
C GLY A 152 -5.90 0.73 -14.11
N THR A 153 -4.92 1.53 -14.52
CA THR A 153 -3.50 1.28 -14.24
C THR A 153 -2.91 2.39 -13.40
N LEU A 154 -1.96 2.05 -12.53
CA LEU A 154 -1.17 3.06 -11.85
C LEU A 154 -0.37 3.88 -12.86
N GLY A 155 -0.32 5.19 -12.64
CA GLY A 155 0.41 6.10 -13.52
C GLY A 155 1.05 7.25 -12.75
N GLU A 156 1.43 8.27 -13.50
CA GLU A 156 1.81 9.58 -12.97
C GLU A 156 0.62 10.53 -13.14
N SER A 157 0.38 11.41 -12.17
CA SER A 157 -0.64 12.46 -12.31
C SER A 157 0.04 13.80 -12.59
N PRO A 158 0.15 14.24 -13.85
CA PRO A 158 0.64 15.57 -14.14
C PRO A 158 -0.43 16.59 -13.73
N GLY A 159 -0.19 17.28 -12.61
CA GLY A 159 -0.96 18.47 -12.22
C GLY A 159 -1.89 18.33 -11.02
N CYS A 160 -2.12 17.12 -10.51
CA CYS A 160 -2.97 16.90 -9.33
C CYS A 160 -2.13 16.45 -8.12
N GLY A 161 -1.63 17.42 -7.34
CA GLY A 161 -1.19 17.28 -5.95
C GLY A 161 -0.39 16.02 -5.54
N GLN A 162 -0.49 15.68 -4.24
CA GLN A 162 -0.01 14.41 -3.69
C GLN A 162 -1.13 13.35 -3.80
N GLY A 163 -0.77 12.08 -4.00
CA GLY A 163 -1.69 10.95 -4.09
C GLY A 163 -1.24 9.92 -5.14
N THR A 164 -1.80 8.72 -5.10
CA THR A 164 -1.48 7.68 -6.11
C THR A 164 -2.36 7.90 -7.34
N ALA A 165 -1.74 8.15 -8.49
CA ALA A 165 -2.50 8.36 -9.72
C ALA A 165 -3.03 7.03 -10.27
N LEU A 166 -4.32 7.01 -10.59
CA LEU A 166 -4.99 5.89 -11.24
C LEU A 166 -5.59 6.36 -12.56
N GLN A 167 -5.03 5.86 -13.66
CA GLN A 167 -5.57 6.10 -14.99
C GLN A 167 -6.75 5.15 -15.22
N VAL A 168 -7.95 5.67 -15.03
CA VAL A 168 -9.22 4.95 -15.11
C VAL A 168 -9.52 4.60 -16.57
N THR A 169 -9.76 3.32 -16.80
CA THR A 169 -10.21 2.76 -18.08
C THR A 169 -11.68 2.36 -18.05
N ARG A 170 -12.20 2.08 -16.84
CA ARG A 170 -13.61 1.79 -16.60
C ARG A 170 -13.99 2.23 -15.20
N ALA A 171 -15.18 2.79 -15.06
CA ALA A 171 -15.78 3.08 -13.77
C ALA A 171 -17.27 2.71 -13.78
N GLU A 172 -17.73 2.13 -12.67
CA GLU A 172 -19.10 1.68 -12.49
C GLU A 172 -19.61 2.19 -11.15
N ARG A 173 -20.78 2.85 -11.16
CA ARG A 173 -21.45 3.27 -9.93
C ARG A 173 -22.11 2.07 -9.27
N LEU A 174 -21.99 1.99 -7.96
CA LEU A 174 -22.60 0.96 -7.14
C LEU A 174 -23.88 1.54 -6.56
N ASP A 175 -25.00 0.87 -6.83
CA ASP A 175 -26.33 1.22 -6.32
C ASP A 175 -26.49 0.90 -4.82
#